data_AF-A0AB34Y0V8-F1
#
_entry.id   AF-A0AB34Y0V8-F1
#
_cell.length_a   1.000
_cell.length_b   1.000
_cell.length_c   1.000
_cell.angle_alpha   90.00
_cell.angle_beta   90.00
_cell.angle_gamma   90.00
#
_symmetry.space_group_name_H-M   'P 1'
#
loop_
_entity.id
_entity.type
_entity.pdbx_description
1 polymer ?
#
loop_
_entity_poly.entity_id
_entity_poly.type
_entity_poly.pdbx_seq_one_letter_code
_entity_poly.pdbx_strand_id
1 'polypeptide(L)'
;MYEEDIEHALRARKYNAIRADERELINAIAYDTTGIIKRHPRLYYSEEFIAELQEHDINVCEPDEENDDGWTFTLPPMYWEE
;
A
#
# COMPACT_ATOMS: atom_id res chain seq x y z
N MET A 1 16.25 12.10 -4.38
CA MET A 1 15.30 12.62 -5.40
C MET A 1 14.52 11.46 -6.03
N TYR A 2 13.86 10.62 -5.21
CA TYR A 2 12.90 9.59 -5.64
C TYR A 2 11.86 9.28 -4.53
N GLU A 3 11.62 10.20 -3.59
CA GLU A 3 10.55 10.07 -2.59
C GLU A 3 9.23 10.71 -3.07
N GLU A 4 9.26 11.45 -4.19
CA GLU A 4 8.10 12.21 -4.69
C GLU A 4 7.24 11.47 -5.71
N ASP A 5 7.62 10.30 -6.24
CA ASP A 5 6.88 9.71 -7.37
C ASP A 5 5.60 8.96 -6.93
N ILE A 6 5.69 8.16 -5.87
CA ILE A 6 4.54 7.40 -5.34
C ILE A 6 3.54 8.35 -4.65
N GLU A 7 4.03 9.26 -3.80
CA GLU A 7 3.18 10.25 -3.13
C GLU A 7 2.48 11.17 -4.15
N HIS A 8 3.16 11.55 -5.24
CA HIS A 8 2.61 12.51 -6.19
C HIS A 8 1.66 11.85 -7.21
N ALA A 9 1.95 10.62 -7.67
CA ALA A 9 1.04 9.82 -8.50
C ALA A 9 -0.28 9.53 -7.75
N LEU A 10 -0.17 9.12 -6.47
CA LEU A 10 -1.33 8.86 -5.61
C LEU A 10 -2.05 10.15 -5.15
N ARG A 11 -1.37 11.30 -5.04
CA ARG A 11 -2.04 12.58 -4.72
C ARG A 11 -2.85 13.14 -5.89
N ALA A 12 -2.36 12.98 -7.12
CA ALA A 12 -2.91 13.70 -8.28
C ALA A 12 -4.33 13.26 -8.66
N ARG A 13 -4.73 12.02 -8.36
CA ARG A 13 -6.09 11.51 -8.63
C ARG A 13 -7.10 11.71 -7.49
N LYS A 14 -6.66 12.12 -6.31
CA LYS A 14 -7.18 11.53 -5.06
C LYS A 14 -7.32 12.57 -3.92
N TYR A 15 -7.98 13.70 -4.18
CA TYR A 15 -8.50 14.57 -3.10
C TYR A 15 -10.01 14.43 -2.85
N ASN A 16 -10.74 13.66 -3.67
CA ASN A 16 -12.19 13.48 -3.52
C ASN A 16 -12.65 12.02 -3.28
N ALA A 17 -11.78 11.02 -3.48
CA ALA A 17 -12.19 9.60 -3.50
C ALA A 17 -11.31 8.62 -2.71
N ILE A 18 -10.27 9.08 -1.98
CA ILE A 18 -9.52 8.17 -1.09
C ILE A 18 -10.36 7.90 0.16
N ARG A 19 -10.67 6.64 0.44
CA ARG A 19 -11.23 6.25 1.73
C ARG A 19 -10.15 6.40 2.81
N ALA A 20 -10.55 6.72 4.04
CA ALA A 20 -9.60 6.91 5.14
C ALA A 20 -8.63 5.71 5.28
N ASP A 21 -9.12 4.50 4.99
CA ASP A 21 -8.43 3.23 5.04
C ASP A 21 -7.23 3.14 4.06
N GLU A 22 -7.41 3.63 2.83
CA GLU A 22 -6.36 3.66 1.81
C GLU A 22 -5.30 4.71 2.13
N ARG A 23 -5.72 5.87 2.65
CA ARG A 23 -4.78 6.93 3.04
C ARG A 23 -3.90 6.48 4.20
N GLU A 24 -4.48 5.77 5.17
CA GLU A 24 -3.70 5.15 6.24
C GLU A 24 -2.74 4.10 5.71
N LEU A 25 -3.13 3.29 4.71
CA LEU A 25 -2.20 2.35 4.11
C LEU A 25 -1.03 3.06 3.43
N ILE A 26 -1.29 4.10 2.63
CA ILE A 26 -0.23 4.88 1.96
C ILE A 26 0.73 5.47 2.99
N ASN A 27 0.20 5.98 4.11
CA ASN A 27 1.03 6.48 5.20
C ASN A 27 1.86 5.34 5.82
N ALA A 28 1.24 4.19 6.11
CA ALA A 28 1.96 3.03 6.61
C ALA A 28 3.08 2.59 5.64
N ILE A 29 2.83 2.62 4.33
CA ILE A 29 3.82 2.33 3.28
C ILE A 29 4.98 3.33 3.30
N ALA A 30 4.69 4.63 3.38
CA ALA A 30 5.70 5.67 3.36
C ALA A 30 6.61 5.66 4.61
N TYR A 31 6.09 5.24 5.76
CA TYR A 31 6.84 5.21 7.02
C TYR A 31 7.29 3.80 7.45
N ASP A 32 6.97 2.77 6.68
CA ASP A 32 7.39 1.41 7.03
C ASP A 32 8.88 1.22 6.73
N THR A 33 9.56 0.66 7.71
CA THR A 33 11.00 0.34 7.64
C THR A 33 11.27 -1.16 7.58
N THR A 34 10.22 -1.98 7.62
CA THR A 34 10.32 -3.44 7.73
C THR A 34 10.12 -4.15 6.39
N GLY A 35 9.50 -3.48 5.42
CA GLY A 35 9.07 -4.02 4.15
C GLY A 35 7.76 -4.80 4.23
N ILE A 36 7.09 -4.90 5.38
CA ILE A 36 5.89 -5.73 5.56
C ILE A 36 4.85 -4.98 6.39
N ILE A 37 3.70 -4.70 5.78
CA ILE A 37 2.60 -3.99 6.42
C ILE A 37 1.40 -4.93 6.51
N LYS A 38 0.96 -5.19 7.74
CA LYS A 38 -0.25 -5.97 8.01
C LYS A 38 -1.42 -5.03 8.32
N ARG A 39 -2.59 -5.30 7.74
CA ARG A 39 -3.82 -4.53 7.96
C ARG A 39 -5.00 -5.46 8.21
N HIS A 40 -6.04 -4.92 8.85
CA HIS A 40 -7.18 -5.71 9.29
C HIS A 40 -7.94 -6.33 8.10
N PRO A 41 -8.36 -7.61 8.14
CA PRO A 41 -9.02 -8.29 7.01
C PRO A 41 -10.33 -7.63 6.57
N ARG A 42 -11.02 -6.94 7.49
CA ARG A 42 -12.26 -6.19 7.23
C ARG A 42 -12.09 -4.92 6.40
N LEU A 43 -10.86 -4.47 6.15
CA LEU A 43 -10.63 -3.33 5.27
C LEU A 43 -10.87 -3.74 3.82
N TYR A 44 -11.44 -2.84 3.04
CA TYR A 44 -11.69 -3.03 1.61
C TYR A 44 -10.94 -1.97 0.82
N TYR A 45 -10.01 -2.43 0.00
CA TYR A 45 -9.27 -1.62 -0.94
C TYR A 45 -9.88 -1.79 -2.33
N SER A 46 -9.94 -0.71 -3.10
CA SER A 46 -10.43 -0.77 -4.48
C SER A 46 -9.44 -1.53 -5.36
N GLU A 47 -9.95 -2.31 -6.31
CA GLU A 47 -9.11 -3.05 -7.28
C GLU A 47 -8.14 -2.12 -8.02
N GLU A 48 -8.58 -0.91 -8.39
CA GLU A 48 -7.73 0.12 -9.02
C GLU A 48 -6.53 0.48 -8.13
N PHE A 49 -6.73 0.61 -6.82
CA PHE A 49 -5.68 0.95 -5.88
C PHE A 49 -4.73 -0.23 -5.63
N ILE A 50 -5.26 -1.46 -5.58
CA ILE A 50 -4.43 -2.67 -5.49
C ILE A 50 -3.57 -2.81 -6.75
N ALA A 51 -4.14 -2.56 -7.93
CA ALA A 51 -3.41 -2.57 -9.19
C ALA A 51 -2.30 -1.52 -9.20
N GLU A 52 -2.58 -0.27 -8.76
CA GLU A 52 -1.55 0.77 -8.60
C GLU A 52 -0.42 0.31 -7.67
N LEU A 53 -0.73 -0.32 -6.53
CA LEU A 53 0.29 -0.85 -5.61
C LEU A 53 1.15 -1.93 -6.30
N GLN A 54 0.54 -2.86 -7.03
CA GLN A 54 1.26 -3.89 -7.77
C GLN A 54 2.11 -3.33 -8.91
N GLU A 55 1.67 -2.27 -9.59
CA GLU A 55 2.48 -1.54 -10.59
C GLU A 55 3.75 -0.92 -9.98
N HIS A 56 3.71 -0.59 -8.69
CA HIS A 56 4.85 -0.09 -7.91
C HIS A 56 5.68 -1.20 -7.22
N ASP A 57 5.56 -2.46 -7.68
CA ASP A 57 6.26 -3.64 -7.15
C ASP A 57 5.86 -4.00 -5.71
N ILE A 58 4.73 -3.50 -5.23
CA ILE A 58 4.21 -3.81 -3.89
C ILE A 58 3.34 -5.07 -3.99
N ASN A 59 3.79 -6.15 -3.36
CA ASN A 59 3.05 -7.40 -3.35
C ASN A 59 1.89 -7.30 -2.35
N VAL A 60 0.66 -7.34 -2.87
CA VAL A 60 -0.57 -7.34 -2.07
C VAL A 60 -1.07 -8.77 -1.90
N CYS A 61 -1.17 -9.21 -0.64
CA CYS A 61 -1.76 -10.49 -0.25
C CYS A 61 -3.12 -10.20 0.40
N GLU A 62 -4.19 -10.65 -0.24
CA GLU A 62 -5.55 -10.57 0.31
C GLU A 62 -5.72 -11.52 1.50
N PRO A 63 -6.57 -11.17 2.48
CA PRO A 63 -6.88 -12.04 3.59
C PRO A 63 -7.64 -13.27 3.08
N ASP A 64 -7.13 -14.45 3.42
CA ASP A 64 -7.77 -15.71 3.08
C ASP A 64 -8.93 -15.98 4.05
N GLU A 65 -10.08 -16.48 3.57
CA GLU A 65 -11.22 -16.75 4.46
C GLU A 65 -10.90 -17.81 5.55
N GLU A 66 -9.90 -18.67 5.33
CA GLU A 66 -9.51 -19.72 6.28
C GLU A 66 -8.44 -19.28 7.30
N ASN A 67 -7.69 -18.22 7.01
CA ASN A 67 -6.71 -17.67 7.93
C ASN A 67 -7.10 -16.22 8.24
N ASP A 68 -7.38 -15.93 9.51
CA ASP A 68 -7.57 -14.55 10.03
C ASP A 68 -6.31 -13.65 9.82
N ASP A 69 -5.35 -14.08 8.99
CA ASP A 69 -4.29 -13.25 8.44
C ASP A 69 -4.95 -12.15 7.61
N GLY A 70 -4.90 -10.95 8.17
CA GLY A 70 -5.33 -9.76 7.48
C GLY A 70 -4.54 -9.48 6.21
N TRP A 71 -4.94 -8.43 5.50
CA TRP A 71 -4.21 -7.92 4.35
C TRP A 71 -2.72 -7.77 4.66
N THR A 72 -1.87 -8.36 3.82
CA THR A 72 -0.42 -8.24 3.95
C THR A 72 0.14 -7.57 2.71
N PHE A 73 0.77 -6.42 2.90
CA PHE A 73 1.44 -5.66 1.85
C PHE A 73 2.94 -5.81 2.06
N THR A 74 3.60 -6.43 1.10
CA THR A 74 5.06 -6.59 1.11
C THR A 74 5.64 -5.57 0.15
N LEU A 75 6.37 -4.61 0.69
CA LEU A 75 7.08 -3.61 -0.08
C LEU A 75 8.35 -4.23 -0.66
N PRO A 76 8.75 -3.82 -1.87
CA PRO A 76 10.06 -4.20 -2.38
C PRO A 76 11.13 -3.69 -1.41
N PRO A 77 12.26 -4.39 -1.26
CA PRO A 77 13.38 -3.87 -0.49
C PRO A 77 13.75 -2.51 -1.08
N MET A 78 13.53 -1.43 -0.31
CA MET A 78 13.98 -0.10 -0.70
C MET A 78 15.47 -0.22 -0.97
N TYR A 79 15.85 -0.10 -2.25
CA TYR A 79 17.25 0.05 -2.62
C TYR A 79 17.70 1.39 -2.06
N TRP A 80 18.30 1.35 -0.87
CA TRP A 80 19.14 2.43 -0.40
C TRP A 80 20.37 2.43 -1.32
N GLU A 81 20.35 3.24 -2.37
CA GLU A 81 21.58 3.62 -3.04
C GLU A 81 22.40 4.48 -2.07
N GLU A 82 23.36 3.80 -1.43
CA GLU A 82 24.62 4.22 -0.78
C GLU A 82 24.59 5.37 0.25
#